data_AF-A0AA39FK40-F1
#
_entry.id   AF-A0AA39FK40-F1
#
_cell.length_a   1.000
_cell.length_b   1.000
_cell.length_c   1.000
_cell.angle_alpha   90.00
_cell.angle_beta   90.00
_cell.angle_gamma   90.00
#
_symmetry.space_group_name_H-M   'P 1'
#
loop_
_entity.id
_entity.type
_entity.pdbx_description
1 polymer ?
#
loop_
_entity_poly.entity_id
_entity_poly.type
_entity_poly.pdbx_seq_one_letter_code
_entity_poly.pdbx_strand_id
1 'polypeptide(L)' 'MRWFIIVVVFTATTVFCCRQSEFQCGNGRCITLNKVCNAVDDCGDGTDEIRACS' A
#
# COMPACT_ATOMS: atom_id res chain seq x y z
N MET A 1 -2.14 22.40 -30.41
CA MET A 1 -3.30 21.69 -29.85
C MET A 1 -2.85 20.56 -28.90
N ARG A 2 -1.99 20.91 -27.93
CA ARG A 2 -1.48 19.98 -26.91
C ARG A 2 -2.44 19.93 -25.72
N TRP A 3 -3.71 19.71 -25.99
CA TRP A 3 -4.75 19.63 -24.94
C TRP A 3 -5.17 18.19 -24.65
N PHE A 4 -4.85 17.23 -25.53
CA PHE A 4 -5.13 15.81 -25.30
C PHE A 4 -4.09 15.07 -24.44
N ILE A 5 -2.87 15.63 -24.26
CA ILE A 5 -1.84 14.99 -23.42
C ILE A 5 -2.06 15.27 -21.92
N ILE A 6 -2.93 16.21 -21.57
CA ILE A 6 -3.23 16.57 -20.17
C ILE A 6 -4.46 15.80 -19.62
N VAL A 7 -5.17 15.03 -20.46
CA VAL A 7 -6.35 14.24 -20.04
C VAL A 7 -6.04 12.75 -19.91
N VAL A 8 -4.93 12.26 -20.51
CA VAL A 8 -4.57 10.83 -20.50
C VAL A 8 -3.31 10.54 -19.67
N VAL A 9 -2.61 11.56 -19.16
CA VAL A 9 -1.49 11.40 -18.20
C VAL A 9 -1.92 11.78 -16.77
N PHE A 10 -3.23 11.96 -16.54
CA PHE A 10 -3.77 12.29 -15.21
C PHE A 10 -4.79 11.27 -14.68
N THR A 11 -5.18 10.27 -15.48
CA THR A 11 -6.32 9.40 -15.13
C THR A 11 -5.97 7.92 -14.96
N ALA A 12 -4.68 7.54 -14.88
CA ALA A 12 -4.32 6.13 -14.69
C ALA A 12 -2.99 5.90 -13.95
N THR A 13 -2.63 6.72 -12.97
CA THR A 13 -1.67 6.28 -11.95
C THR A 13 -2.45 5.53 -10.88
N THR A 14 -2.64 4.23 -11.08
CA THR A 14 -3.13 3.30 -10.04
C THR A 14 -2.05 3.12 -8.97
N VAL A 15 -1.60 4.22 -8.35
CA VAL A 15 -0.88 4.14 -7.09
C VAL A 15 -1.94 3.63 -6.12
N PHE A 16 -1.92 2.32 -5.89
CA PHE A 16 -2.65 1.68 -4.81
C PHE A 16 -1.96 2.14 -3.52
N CYS A 17 -2.11 3.43 -3.21
CA CYS A 17 -1.70 3.98 -1.94
C CYS A 17 -2.64 3.33 -0.95
N CYS A 18 -2.09 2.58 0.00
CA CYS A 18 -2.87 2.11 1.13
C CYS A 18 -3.61 3.30 1.73
N ARG A 19 -4.82 3.07 2.25
CA ARG A 19 -5.59 4.14 2.91
C ARG A 19 -4.72 4.73 4.03
N GLN A 20 -5.03 5.96 4.43
CA GLN A 20 -4.27 6.68 5.46
C GLN A 20 -4.17 5.91 6.81
N SER A 21 -5.03 4.91 7.01
CA SER A 21 -5.10 4.03 8.18
C SER A 21 -4.69 2.58 7.89
N GLU A 22 -3.95 2.34 6.82
CA GLU A 22 -3.47 1.02 6.40
C GLU A 22 -1.95 1.00 6.31
N PHE A 23 -1.37 -0.16 6.58
CA PHE A 23 0.04 -0.44 6.44
C PHE A 23 0.33 -1.11 5.10
N GLN A 24 1.35 -0.61 4.41
CA GLN A 24 1.81 -1.19 3.15
C GLN A 24 2.85 -2.27 3.42
N CYS A 25 2.49 -3.49 3.07
CA CYS A 25 3.34 -4.66 3.06
C CYS A 25 4.53 -4.51 2.09
N GLY A 26 5.61 -5.25 2.35
CA GLY A 26 6.76 -5.31 1.44
C GLY A 26 6.43 -5.90 0.08
N ASN A 27 5.45 -6.81 0.02
CA ASN A 27 4.87 -7.35 -1.21
C ASN A 27 3.84 -6.43 -1.89
N GLY A 28 3.56 -5.25 -1.33
CA GLY A 28 2.61 -4.27 -1.87
C GLY A 28 1.14 -4.50 -1.50
N ARG A 29 0.79 -5.49 -0.66
CA ARG A 29 -0.54 -5.56 -0.04
C ARG A 29 -0.75 -4.43 0.96
N CYS A 30 -2.02 -4.13 1.22
CA CYS A 30 -2.42 -3.23 2.30
C CYS A 30 -3.17 -4.03 3.36
N ILE A 31 -2.80 -3.83 4.62
CA ILE A 31 -3.50 -4.38 5.78
C ILE A 31 -3.88 -3.24 6.72
N THR A 32 -4.84 -3.46 7.60
CA THR A 32 -5.22 -2.45 8.60
C THR A 32 -4.13 -2.28 9.65
N LEU A 33 -3.93 -1.07 10.18
CA LEU A 33 -2.87 -0.80 11.17
C LEU A 33 -2.97 -1.66 12.45
N ASN A 34 -4.17 -2.12 12.82
CA ASN A 34 -4.38 -3.03 13.96
C ASN A 34 -3.88 -4.47 13.72
N LYS A 35 -3.48 -4.80 12.49
CA LYS A 35 -2.91 -6.08 12.11
C LYS A 35 -1.38 -6.06 12.07
N VAL A 36 -0.80 -4.88 12.23
CA VAL A 36 0.64 -4.73 12.32
C VAL A 36 1.08 -5.16 13.72
N CYS A 37 2.10 -6.00 13.83
CA CYS A 37 2.63 -6.50 15.10
C CYS A 37 1.62 -7.23 15.97
N ASN A 38 0.76 -8.05 15.37
CA ASN A 38 -0.26 -8.82 16.07
C ASN A 38 0.11 -10.30 16.24
N ALA A 39 1.35 -10.69 15.94
CA ALA A 39 1.87 -12.06 15.92
C ALA A 39 1.23 -12.98 14.87
N VAL A 40 0.58 -12.41 13.85
CA VAL A 40 -0.04 -13.11 12.72
C VAL A 40 0.52 -12.55 11.43
N ASP A 41 0.96 -13.43 10.52
CA ASP A 41 1.35 -13.00 9.17
C ASP A 41 0.11 -12.66 8.34
N ASP A 42 -0.40 -11.45 8.49
CA ASP A 42 -1.52 -10.92 7.73
C ASP A 42 -1.07 -10.53 6.31
N CYS A 43 0.18 -10.16 6.17
CA CYS A 43 0.82 -9.63 4.98
C CYS A 43 1.21 -10.73 3.97
N GLY A 44 1.48 -11.95 4.46
CA GLY A 44 1.89 -13.14 3.72
C GLY A 44 3.38 -13.17 3.37
N ASP A 45 4.10 -12.11 3.69
CA ASP A 45 5.56 -11.97 3.59
C ASP A 45 6.20 -11.69 4.97
N GLY A 46 5.39 -11.67 6.04
CA GLY A 46 5.78 -11.36 7.41
C GLY A 46 6.29 -9.93 7.64
N THR A 47 6.14 -9.01 6.68
CA THR A 47 6.71 -7.66 6.82
C THR A 47 5.98 -6.80 7.84
N ASP A 48 4.71 -7.10 8.10
CA ASP A 48 3.88 -6.60 9.19
C ASP A 48 4.35 -7.04 10.59
N GLU A 49 5.11 -8.14 10.69
CA GLU A 49 5.60 -8.70 11.96
C GLU A 49 7.11 -8.53 12.17
N ILE A 50 7.91 -8.62 11.11
CA ILE A 50 9.38 -8.63 11.19
C ILE A 50 9.96 -7.22 11.15
N ARG A 51 9.35 -6.32 10.36
CA ARG A 51 9.90 -4.96 10.10
C ARG A 51 9.18 -3.85 10.85
N ALA A 52 7.92 -4.05 11.19
CA ALA A 52 7.10 -3.00 11.79
C ALA A 52 7.16 -2.95 13.33
N CYS A 53 7.74 -3.96 13.99
CA CYS A 53 7.72 -4.11 15.46
C CYS A 53 9.04 -3.76 16.16
N SER A 54 9.94 -3.06 15.47
CA SER A 54 11.26 -2.65 15.98
C SER A 54 11.32 -1.17 16.32
#